data_AF-A0A1E7IV10-F1
#
_entry.id   AF-A0A1E7IV10-F1
#
_cell.length_a   1.000
_cell.length_b   1.000
_cell.length_c   1.000
_cell.angle_alpha   90.00
_cell.angle_beta   90.00
_cell.angle_gamma   90.00
#
_symmetry.space_group_name_H-M   'P 1'
#
loop_
_entity.id
_entity.type
_entity.pdbx_description
1 polymer ?
#
loop_
_entity_poly.entity_id
_entity_poly.type
_entity_poly.pdbx_seq_one_letter_code
_entity_poly.pdbx_strand_id
1 'polypeptide(L)'
;MKFGEILLQAGVITKNDLNAALSVQTKNGMALGRILEDEGLISDRDIIDILARQFNLPVIDAIHESSVSEAVLELIDCDHALRTVVFPLQICNDGLEVAISNPLDFNTLDRLAFKTGRNIHPVLTTPTAIFKAIKRFYLKESPAETSPGTYLLVIDDHDLYRSTICSNLKQKGYLPLFTVTVEEAIHIAQQTTPRLILVDTCLKAVSSQMIFERLQQNDSTGNCPIIALTANTTAEEEAFLLRLGFFDVIAKPLNYTRLQARIERALHFYYHGAAPPYAHPFQNDAAHALAG
;
A
#
# COMPACT_ATOMS: atom_id res chain seq x y z
N MET A 1 -9.04 26.93 13.59
CA MET A 1 -10.12 25.93 13.75
C MET A 1 -9.47 24.57 13.84
N LYS A 2 -9.82 23.73 14.82
CA LYS A 2 -9.20 22.40 14.98
C LYS A 2 -9.90 21.38 14.08
N PHE A 3 -9.17 20.39 13.57
CA PHE A 3 -9.68 19.36 12.65
C PHE A 3 -10.96 18.67 13.16
N GLY A 4 -11.02 18.31 14.45
CA GLY A 4 -12.22 17.70 15.04
C GLY A 4 -13.45 18.62 15.09
N GLU A 5 -13.26 19.94 15.17
CA GLU A 5 -14.36 20.92 15.15
C GLU A 5 -14.97 21.02 13.75
N ILE A 6 -14.14 20.90 12.71
CA ILE A 6 -14.57 20.89 11.31
C ILE A 6 -15.48 19.68 11.04
N LEU A 7 -15.07 18.50 11.48
CA LEU A 7 -15.85 17.27 11.31
C LEU A 7 -17.19 17.31 12.06
N LEU A 8 -17.20 17.90 13.26
CA LEU A 8 -18.40 18.09 14.07
C LEU A 8 -19.38 19.09 13.43
N GLN A 9 -18.88 20.22 12.92
CA GLN A 9 -19.71 21.23 12.25
C GLN A 9 -20.30 20.72 10.94
N ALA A 10 -19.55 19.87 10.22
CA ALA A 10 -20.03 19.24 9.00
C ALA A 10 -21.06 18.12 9.24
N GLY A 11 -21.29 17.73 10.51
CA GLY A 11 -22.22 16.66 10.86
C GLY A 11 -21.72 15.25 10.53
N VAL A 12 -20.43 15.10 10.24
CA VAL A 12 -19.81 13.82 9.88
C VAL A 12 -19.50 12.97 11.11
N ILE A 13 -19.22 13.61 12.24
CA ILE A 13 -19.09 12.96 13.54
C ILE A 13 -19.96 13.68 14.57
N THR A 14 -20.42 12.95 15.58
CA THR A 14 -21.13 13.55 16.71
C THR A 14 -20.15 14.08 17.76
N LYS A 15 -20.65 14.88 18.69
CA LYS A 15 -19.84 15.37 19.83
C LYS A 15 -19.34 14.21 20.70
N ASN A 16 -20.10 13.11 20.77
CA ASN A 16 -19.71 11.91 21.50
C ASN A 16 -18.55 11.19 20.80
N ASP A 17 -18.62 11.05 19.48
CA ASP A 17 -17.58 10.44 18.66
C ASP A 17 -16.25 11.21 18.78
N LEU A 18 -16.33 12.54 18.69
CA LEU A 18 -15.16 13.41 18.85
C LEU A 18 -14.52 13.26 20.24
N ASN A 19 -15.34 13.24 21.31
CA ASN A 19 -14.83 13.09 22.67
C ASN A 19 -14.20 11.70 22.90
N ALA A 20 -14.78 10.65 22.32
CA ALA A 20 -14.24 9.29 22.37
C ALA A 20 -12.87 9.24 21.67
N ALA A 21 -12.77 9.78 20.45
CA ALA A 21 -11.53 9.80 19.69
C ALA A 21 -10.43 10.66 20.36
N LEU A 22 -10.78 11.79 20.98
CA LEU A 22 -9.84 12.61 21.76
C LEU A 22 -9.33 11.88 23.02
N SER A 23 -10.18 11.06 23.65
CA SER A 23 -9.79 10.25 24.81
C SER A 23 -8.80 9.15 24.44
N VAL A 24 -8.89 8.62 23.22
CA VAL A 24 -7.90 7.68 22.65
C VAL A 24 -6.63 8.44 22.25
N GLN A 25 -6.74 9.59 21.59
CA GLN A 25 -5.58 10.39 21.20
C GLN A 25 -4.68 10.76 22.38
N THR A 26 -5.27 11.12 23.52
CA THR A 26 -4.50 11.49 24.72
C THR A 26 -3.77 10.29 25.36
N LYS A 27 -4.25 9.06 25.17
CA LYS A 27 -3.64 7.85 25.71
C LYS A 27 -2.50 7.30 24.84
N ASN A 28 -2.62 7.40 23.52
CA ASN A 28 -1.72 6.71 22.59
C ASN A 28 -0.93 7.67 21.67
N GLY A 29 -1.22 8.99 21.71
CA GLY A 29 -0.54 9.99 20.89
C GLY A 29 -0.82 9.90 19.39
N MET A 30 -1.78 9.07 18.97
CA MET A 30 -2.14 8.89 17.55
C MET A 30 -2.85 10.14 17.00
N ALA A 31 -2.77 10.33 15.68
CA ALA A 31 -3.48 11.41 15.01
C ALA A 31 -5.00 11.18 15.07
N LEU A 32 -5.77 12.23 15.40
CA LEU A 32 -7.22 12.16 15.60
C LEU A 32 -7.96 11.58 14.39
N GLY A 33 -7.55 11.94 13.17
CA GLY A 33 -8.15 11.43 11.93
C GLY A 33 -8.00 9.91 11.78
N ARG A 34 -6.83 9.37 12.15
CA ARG A 34 -6.58 7.92 12.07
C ARG A 34 -7.41 7.13 13.07
N ILE A 35 -7.63 7.67 14.27
CA ILE A 35 -8.50 7.06 15.27
C ILE A 35 -9.94 7.00 14.75
N LEU A 36 -10.43 8.07 14.15
CA LEU A 36 -11.78 8.13 13.59
C LEU A 36 -11.95 7.20 12.37
N GLU A 37 -10.89 7.02 11.57
CA GLU A 37 -10.85 6.09 10.45
C GLU A 37 -10.86 4.62 10.91
N ASP A 38 -10.02 4.27 11.91
CA ASP A 38 -9.93 2.91 12.47
C ASP A 38 -11.27 2.47 13.10
N GLU A 39 -12.04 3.41 13.66
CA GLU A 39 -13.40 3.19 14.20
C GLU A 39 -14.50 3.19 13.12
N GLY A 40 -14.14 3.41 11.84
CA GLY A 40 -15.07 3.43 10.71
C GLY A 40 -16.03 4.63 10.69
N LEU A 41 -15.71 5.69 11.44
CA LEU A 41 -16.57 6.87 11.61
C LEU A 41 -16.38 7.89 10.48
N ILE A 42 -15.21 7.91 9.85
CA ILE A 42 -14.89 8.81 8.72
C ILE A 42 -14.11 8.05 7.65
N SER A 43 -14.34 8.37 6.37
CA SER A 43 -13.47 7.94 5.27
C SER A 43 -12.62 9.11 4.75
N ASP A 44 -11.53 8.80 4.05
CA ASP A 44 -10.72 9.77 3.31
C ASP A 44 -11.57 10.66 2.39
N ARG A 45 -12.63 10.09 1.81
CA ARG A 45 -13.54 10.79 0.91
C ARG A 45 -14.42 11.80 1.65
N ASP A 46 -14.93 11.43 2.82
CA ASP A 46 -15.74 12.34 3.64
C ASP A 46 -14.91 13.56 4.06
N ILE A 47 -13.66 13.34 4.46
CA ILE A 47 -12.73 14.42 4.84
C ILE A 47 -12.49 15.36 3.65
N ILE A 48 -12.19 14.81 2.47
CA ILE A 48 -11.95 15.60 1.26
C ILE A 48 -13.18 16.41 0.88
N ASP A 49 -14.37 15.79 0.86
CA ASP A 49 -15.60 16.47 0.48
C ASP A 49 -15.94 17.65 1.41
N ILE A 50 -15.69 17.51 2.72
CA ILE A 50 -15.88 18.58 3.70
C ILE A 50 -14.89 19.72 3.44
N LEU A 51 -13.60 19.40 3.35
CA LEU A 51 -12.54 20.39 3.17
C LEU A 51 -12.71 21.14 1.84
N ALA A 52 -13.07 20.43 0.77
CA ALA A 52 -13.35 21.02 -0.52
C ALA A 52 -14.50 22.04 -0.45
N ARG A 53 -15.61 21.70 0.22
CA ARG A 53 -16.74 22.63 0.38
C ARG A 53 -16.38 23.82 1.27
N GLN A 54 -15.68 23.59 2.37
CA GLN A 54 -15.34 24.65 3.32
C GLN A 54 -14.39 25.69 2.73
N PHE A 55 -13.41 25.24 1.92
CA PHE A 55 -12.40 26.10 1.32
C PHE A 55 -12.70 26.45 -0.15
N ASN A 56 -13.84 25.99 -0.68
CA ASN A 56 -14.25 26.14 -2.07
C ASN A 56 -13.16 25.71 -3.06
N LEU A 57 -12.59 24.53 -2.83
CA LEU A 57 -11.48 23.98 -3.62
C LEU A 57 -11.97 22.91 -4.59
N PRO A 58 -11.41 22.86 -5.81
CA PRO A 58 -11.61 21.72 -6.71
C PRO A 58 -10.99 20.44 -6.11
N VAL A 59 -11.60 19.29 -6.42
CA VAL A 59 -11.15 17.97 -5.98
C VAL A 59 -10.79 17.13 -7.19
N ILE A 60 -9.68 16.38 -7.09
CA ILE A 60 -9.30 15.36 -8.06
C ILE A 60 -9.09 14.02 -7.37
N ASP A 61 -9.52 12.93 -8.02
CA ASP A 61 -9.34 11.57 -7.50
C ASP A 61 -7.91 11.04 -7.75
N ALA A 62 -7.31 11.43 -8.89
CA ALA A 62 -6.00 10.94 -9.31
C ALA A 62 -5.27 11.97 -10.19
N ILE A 63 -3.94 11.86 -10.22
CA ILE A 63 -3.05 12.67 -11.06
C ILE A 63 -2.59 11.81 -12.24
N HIS A 64 -2.95 12.22 -13.46
CA HIS A 64 -2.73 11.44 -14.69
C HIS A 64 -1.44 11.85 -15.42
N GLU A 65 -0.85 10.89 -16.14
CA GLU A 65 0.44 11.01 -16.85
C GLU A 65 0.43 12.10 -17.94
N SER A 66 -0.69 12.23 -18.64
CA SER A 66 -0.91 13.23 -19.68
C SER A 66 -1.05 14.66 -19.15
N SER A 67 -1.06 14.86 -17.84
CA SER A 67 -1.44 16.13 -17.21
C SER A 67 -0.26 16.99 -16.77
N VAL A 68 0.98 16.47 -16.79
CA VAL A 68 2.12 17.14 -16.13
C VAL A 68 3.33 17.19 -17.06
N SER A 69 3.85 18.40 -17.32
CA SER A 69 5.05 18.61 -18.14
C SER A 69 6.34 18.60 -17.32
N GLU A 70 7.48 18.30 -17.93
CA GLU A 70 8.78 18.28 -17.25
C GLU A 70 9.14 19.65 -16.64
N ALA A 71 8.82 20.74 -17.34
CA ALA A 71 9.00 22.11 -16.83
C ALA A 71 8.17 22.42 -15.57
N VAL A 72 7.03 21.74 -15.38
CA VAL A 72 6.19 21.87 -14.17
C VAL A 72 6.81 21.10 -13.01
N LEU A 73 7.35 19.90 -13.27
CA LEU A 73 8.01 19.07 -12.25
C LEU A 73 9.25 19.75 -11.68
N GLU A 74 10.00 20.50 -12.48
CA GLU A 74 11.20 21.22 -12.03
C GLU A 74 10.91 22.35 -11.01
N LEU A 75 9.66 22.84 -10.93
CA LEU A 75 9.29 23.90 -9.98
C LEU A 75 9.30 23.42 -8.53
N ILE A 76 9.09 22.12 -8.30
CA ILE A 76 9.05 21.52 -6.97
C ILE A 76 9.94 20.27 -7.00
N ASP A 77 11.02 20.24 -6.24
CA ASP A 77 11.86 19.04 -6.15
C ASP A 77 11.15 17.90 -5.38
N CYS A 78 11.61 16.67 -5.64
CA CYS A 78 11.01 15.45 -5.07
C CYS A 78 11.02 15.42 -3.53
N ASP A 79 12.10 15.89 -2.89
CA ASP A 79 12.21 15.91 -1.42
C ASP A 79 11.19 16.87 -0.82
N HIS A 80 11.02 18.05 -1.43
CA HIS A 80 10.01 19.02 -1.02
C HIS A 80 8.59 18.47 -1.19
N ALA A 81 8.29 17.88 -2.36
CA ALA A 81 6.99 17.25 -2.64
C ALA A 81 6.64 16.17 -1.61
N LEU A 82 7.61 15.32 -1.23
CA LEU A 82 7.43 14.27 -0.23
C LEU A 82 7.23 14.82 1.19
N ARG A 83 8.06 15.79 1.61
CA ARG A 83 8.00 16.33 2.98
C ARG A 83 6.74 17.14 3.25
N THR A 84 6.28 17.86 2.24
CA THR A 84 5.13 18.77 2.35
C THR A 84 3.84 18.16 1.82
N VAL A 85 3.92 16.98 1.21
CA VAL A 85 2.77 16.24 0.63
C VAL A 85 1.99 17.13 -0.35
N VAL A 86 2.72 17.61 -1.36
CA VAL A 86 2.18 18.43 -2.46
C VAL A 86 2.68 17.88 -3.79
N PHE A 87 1.97 18.16 -4.87
CA PHE A 87 2.40 17.77 -6.21
C PHE A 87 2.03 18.84 -7.25
N PRO A 88 2.98 19.33 -8.08
CA PRO A 88 2.68 20.35 -9.08
C PRO A 88 1.91 19.71 -10.26
N LEU A 89 0.79 20.32 -10.67
CA LEU A 89 -0.06 19.79 -11.73
C LEU A 89 0.24 20.46 -13.07
N GLN A 90 0.02 21.76 -13.15
CA GLN A 90 0.18 22.54 -14.38
C GLN A 90 0.40 24.03 -14.08
N ILE A 91 1.03 24.73 -15.03
CA ILE A 91 1.08 26.19 -15.02
C ILE A 91 -0.16 26.70 -15.77
N CYS A 92 -0.93 27.55 -15.09
CA CYS A 92 -2.06 28.27 -15.66
C CYS A 92 -1.66 29.73 -15.93
N ASN A 93 -2.49 30.46 -16.67
CA ASN A 93 -2.22 31.87 -17.03
C ASN A 93 -1.93 32.76 -15.81
N ASP A 94 -2.49 32.43 -14.65
CA ASP A 94 -2.41 33.24 -13.43
C ASP A 94 -1.77 32.51 -12.24
N GLY A 95 -0.97 31.47 -12.47
CA GLY A 95 -0.26 30.78 -11.39
C GLY A 95 0.10 29.33 -11.64
N LEU A 96 0.48 28.64 -10.57
CA LEU A 96 0.78 27.21 -10.53
C LEU A 96 -0.36 26.48 -9.83
N GLU A 97 -0.97 25.52 -10.53
CA GLU A 97 -1.92 24.60 -9.93
C GLU A 97 -1.18 23.49 -9.18
N VAL A 98 -1.51 23.28 -7.90
CA VAL A 98 -0.81 22.34 -7.00
C VAL A 98 -1.82 21.45 -6.30
N ALA A 99 -1.65 20.13 -6.43
CA ALA A 99 -2.37 19.16 -5.64
C ALA A 99 -1.86 19.17 -4.19
N ILE A 100 -2.78 19.26 -3.23
CA ILE A 100 -2.51 19.29 -1.79
C ILE A 100 -3.39 18.30 -1.04
N SER A 101 -2.90 17.79 0.10
CA SER A 101 -3.70 16.95 0.99
C SER A 101 -4.26 17.70 2.21
N ASN A 102 -3.74 18.90 2.50
CA ASN A 102 -4.15 19.68 3.66
C ASN A 102 -4.27 21.18 3.31
N PRO A 103 -5.49 21.71 3.14
CA PRO A 103 -5.70 23.12 2.82
C PRO A 103 -5.47 24.06 4.02
N LEU A 104 -5.28 23.54 5.23
CA LEU A 104 -4.97 24.33 6.42
C LEU A 104 -3.48 24.66 6.55
N ASP A 105 -2.62 24.07 5.73
CA ASP A 105 -1.18 24.32 5.74
C ASP A 105 -0.80 25.52 4.85
N PHE A 106 -1.27 26.70 5.26
CA PHE A 106 -1.00 27.96 4.57
C PHE A 106 0.52 28.26 4.46
N ASN A 107 1.30 27.84 5.46
CA ASN A 107 2.75 28.05 5.46
C ASN A 107 3.43 27.32 4.29
N THR A 108 3.01 26.09 3.99
CA THR A 108 3.52 25.35 2.82
C THR A 108 3.15 26.06 1.52
N LEU A 109 1.90 26.51 1.39
CA LEU A 109 1.43 27.24 0.20
C LEU A 109 2.19 28.55 -0.02
N ASP A 110 2.39 29.35 1.02
CA ASP A 110 3.12 30.62 0.95
C ASP A 110 4.60 30.40 0.56
N ARG A 111 5.23 29.36 1.11
CA ARG A 111 6.62 29.02 0.77
C ARG A 111 6.75 28.52 -0.67
N LEU A 112 5.77 27.77 -1.16
CA LEU A 112 5.70 27.37 -2.57
C LEU A 112 5.52 28.58 -3.48
N ALA A 113 4.62 29.51 -3.12
CA ALA A 113 4.39 30.74 -3.86
C ALA A 113 5.69 31.55 -3.98
N PHE A 114 6.40 31.72 -2.85
CA PHE A 114 7.67 32.43 -2.80
C PHE A 114 8.76 31.72 -3.62
N LYS A 115 8.94 30.40 -3.46
CA LYS A 115 9.98 29.62 -4.15
C LYS A 115 9.76 29.58 -5.67
N THR A 116 8.51 29.46 -6.10
CA THR A 116 8.16 29.36 -7.53
C THR A 116 8.00 30.72 -8.20
N GLY A 117 7.82 31.80 -7.42
CA GLY A 117 7.51 33.13 -7.92
C GLY A 117 6.12 33.22 -8.55
N ARG A 118 5.18 32.35 -8.12
CA ARG A 118 3.85 32.20 -8.73
C ARG A 118 2.76 32.23 -7.68
N ASN A 119 1.59 32.70 -8.08
CA ASN A 119 0.39 32.47 -7.29
C ASN A 119 0.07 30.96 -7.28
N ILE A 120 -0.35 30.43 -6.14
CA ILE A 120 -0.64 29.00 -5.99
C ILE A 120 -2.15 28.79 -6.05
N HIS A 121 -2.60 27.94 -6.97
CA HIS A 121 -3.99 27.51 -7.11
C HIS A 121 -4.11 26.08 -6.55
N PRO A 122 -4.56 25.92 -5.29
CA PRO A 122 -4.63 24.60 -4.67
C PRO A 122 -5.78 23.75 -5.21
N VAL A 123 -5.50 22.48 -5.44
CA VAL A 123 -6.48 21.43 -5.76
C VAL A 123 -6.39 20.35 -4.69
N LEU A 124 -7.51 19.92 -4.13
CA LEU A 124 -7.52 18.95 -3.04
C LEU A 124 -7.52 17.51 -3.57
N THR A 125 -6.71 16.65 -2.95
CA THR A 125 -6.72 15.20 -3.20
C THR A 125 -6.19 14.43 -1.99
N THR A 126 -6.15 13.10 -2.07
CA THR A 126 -5.64 12.26 -0.97
C THR A 126 -4.09 12.28 -0.91
N PRO A 127 -3.49 12.11 0.28
CA PRO A 127 -2.05 11.86 0.40
C PRO A 127 -1.61 10.69 -0.48
N THR A 128 -2.42 9.63 -0.54
CA THR A 128 -2.16 8.44 -1.35
C THR A 128 -2.02 8.77 -2.84
N ALA A 129 -2.89 9.61 -3.39
CA ALA A 129 -2.82 10.04 -4.79
C ALA A 129 -1.55 10.87 -5.06
N ILE A 130 -1.18 11.78 -4.15
CA ILE A 130 0.05 12.58 -4.23
C ILE A 130 1.29 11.68 -4.19
N PHE A 131 1.38 10.76 -3.24
CA PHE A 131 2.52 9.84 -3.17
C PHE A 131 2.64 8.95 -4.41
N LYS A 132 1.51 8.49 -4.96
CA LYS A 132 1.49 7.73 -6.22
C LYS A 132 2.02 8.55 -7.39
N ALA A 133 1.65 9.83 -7.47
CA ALA A 133 2.18 10.74 -8.47
C ALA A 133 3.69 10.99 -8.27
N ILE A 134 4.15 11.24 -7.05
CA ILE A 134 5.58 11.47 -6.77
C ILE A 134 6.41 10.27 -7.22
N LYS A 135 6.01 9.05 -6.86
CA LYS A 135 6.67 7.81 -7.32
C LYS A 135 6.75 7.74 -8.85
N ARG A 136 5.63 8.00 -9.52
CA ARG A 136 5.52 7.93 -10.98
C ARG A 136 6.40 8.95 -11.69
N PHE A 137 6.33 10.21 -11.29
CA PHE A 137 6.91 11.32 -12.06
C PHE A 137 8.32 11.70 -11.59
N TYR A 138 8.60 11.72 -10.28
CA TYR A 138 9.93 12.08 -9.78
C TYR A 138 10.86 10.88 -9.68
N LEU A 139 10.37 9.76 -9.16
CA LEU A 139 11.19 8.56 -8.97
C LEU A 139 11.24 7.67 -10.22
N LYS A 140 10.43 8.01 -11.25
CA LYS A 140 10.25 7.21 -12.48
C LYS A 140 9.91 5.74 -12.17
N GLU A 141 9.33 5.50 -10.99
CA GLU A 141 8.72 4.22 -10.64
C GLU A 141 7.40 4.18 -11.38
N SER A 142 7.34 3.48 -12.52
CA SER A 142 6.03 3.17 -13.10
C SER A 142 5.18 2.54 -12.00
N PRO A 143 3.90 2.93 -11.85
CA PRO A 143 3.01 2.18 -10.97
C PRO A 143 3.18 0.74 -11.39
N ALA A 144 3.68 -0.12 -10.50
CA ALA A 144 3.98 -1.50 -10.84
C ALA A 144 2.79 -2.00 -11.64
N GLU A 145 2.99 -2.24 -12.93
CA GLU A 145 1.94 -2.72 -13.82
C GLU A 145 1.67 -4.13 -13.36
N THR A 146 0.87 -4.27 -12.31
CA THR A 146 0.17 -5.50 -12.07
C THR A 146 -0.84 -5.56 -13.18
N SER A 147 -0.46 -6.28 -14.23
CA SER A 147 -1.27 -6.47 -15.43
C SER A 147 -2.71 -6.75 -14.97
N PRO A 148 -3.71 -5.98 -15.42
CA PRO A 148 -5.10 -6.28 -15.15
C PRO A 148 -5.33 -7.76 -15.46
N GLY A 149 -5.76 -8.54 -14.46
CA GLY A 149 -5.84 -10.00 -14.61
C GLY A 149 -4.77 -10.83 -13.90
N THR A 150 -3.95 -10.24 -13.03
CA THR A 150 -2.96 -11.00 -12.24
C THR A 150 -3.63 -11.81 -11.14
N TYR A 151 -3.60 -13.14 -11.26
CA TYR A 151 -4.11 -14.05 -10.22
C TYR A 151 -3.19 -14.09 -9.00
N LEU A 152 -3.78 -13.88 -7.82
CA LEU A 152 -3.14 -14.09 -6.52
C LEU A 152 -3.88 -15.19 -5.78
N LEU A 153 -3.18 -16.17 -5.22
CA LEU A 153 -3.82 -17.27 -4.50
C LEU A 153 -3.71 -17.04 -2.99
N VAL A 154 -4.83 -17.07 -2.29
CA VAL A 154 -4.91 -16.88 -0.83
C VAL A 154 -5.36 -18.18 -0.17
N ILE A 155 -4.53 -18.72 0.72
CA ILE A 155 -4.81 -19.95 1.47
C ILE A 155 -5.03 -19.56 2.93
N ASP A 156 -6.30 -19.48 3.36
CA ASP A 156 -6.68 -19.04 4.71
C ASP A 156 -8.05 -19.63 5.09
N ASP A 157 -8.12 -20.37 6.19
CA ASP A 157 -9.35 -21.03 6.67
C ASP A 157 -10.26 -20.09 7.49
N HIS A 158 -9.87 -18.83 7.68
CA HIS A 158 -10.60 -17.83 8.43
C HIS A 158 -11.36 -16.85 7.51
N ASP A 159 -12.68 -17.03 7.43
CA ASP A 159 -13.57 -16.33 6.49
C ASP A 159 -13.45 -14.79 6.49
N LEU A 160 -13.32 -14.19 7.69
CA LEU A 160 -13.24 -12.73 7.84
C LEU A 160 -11.93 -12.16 7.26
N TYR A 161 -10.79 -12.83 7.51
CA TYR A 161 -9.49 -12.39 6.99
C TYR A 161 -9.45 -12.56 5.48
N ARG A 162 -9.91 -13.72 4.99
CA ARG A 162 -10.01 -14.02 3.56
C ARG A 162 -10.85 -12.99 2.81
N SER A 163 -12.02 -12.64 3.32
CA SER A 163 -12.92 -11.65 2.69
C SER A 163 -12.28 -10.27 2.62
N THR A 164 -11.61 -9.84 3.69
CA THR A 164 -10.99 -8.51 3.73
C THR A 164 -9.75 -8.43 2.85
N ILE A 165 -8.90 -9.45 2.83
CA ILE A 165 -7.76 -9.56 1.90
C ILE A 165 -8.27 -9.49 0.46
N CYS A 166 -9.27 -10.29 0.10
CA CYS A 166 -9.80 -10.32 -1.27
C CYS A 166 -10.35 -8.97 -1.72
N SER A 167 -11.11 -8.28 -0.88
CA SER A 167 -11.65 -6.95 -1.21
C SER A 167 -10.53 -5.93 -1.46
N ASN A 168 -9.51 -5.91 -0.60
CA ASN A 168 -8.35 -5.03 -0.77
C ASN A 168 -7.57 -5.35 -2.05
N LEU A 169 -7.33 -6.63 -2.34
CA LEU A 169 -6.60 -7.04 -3.55
C LEU A 169 -7.37 -6.69 -4.84
N LYS A 170 -8.69 -6.91 -4.87
CA LYS A 170 -9.55 -6.53 -6.00
C LYS A 170 -9.52 -5.02 -6.26
N GLN A 171 -9.57 -4.21 -5.19
CA GLN A 171 -9.49 -2.75 -5.31
C GLN A 171 -8.16 -2.29 -5.94
N LYS A 172 -7.10 -3.09 -5.83
CA LYS A 172 -5.79 -2.85 -6.44
C LYS A 172 -5.61 -3.48 -7.83
N GLY A 173 -6.66 -4.09 -8.38
CA GLY A 173 -6.67 -4.66 -9.74
C GLY A 173 -6.18 -6.11 -9.84
N TYR A 174 -5.92 -6.78 -8.71
CA TYR A 174 -5.61 -8.20 -8.69
C TYR A 174 -6.87 -9.07 -8.81
N LEU A 175 -6.69 -10.31 -9.28
CA LEU A 175 -7.72 -11.35 -9.27
C LEU A 175 -7.43 -12.34 -8.13
N PRO A 176 -7.91 -12.10 -6.90
CA PRO A 176 -7.70 -13.05 -5.81
C PRO A 176 -8.54 -14.31 -6.02
N LEU A 177 -7.87 -15.45 -5.94
CA LEU A 177 -8.43 -16.79 -5.79
C LEU A 177 -8.21 -17.21 -4.35
N PHE A 178 -9.10 -18.03 -3.82
CA PHE A 178 -9.02 -18.43 -2.43
C PHE A 178 -9.31 -19.90 -2.23
N THR A 179 -8.75 -20.43 -1.15
CA THR A 179 -8.89 -21.83 -0.73
C THR A 179 -8.57 -21.93 0.76
N VAL A 180 -8.97 -23.04 1.37
CA VAL A 180 -8.72 -23.34 2.79
C VAL A 180 -7.80 -24.56 2.99
N THR A 181 -7.27 -25.13 1.90
CA THR A 181 -6.33 -26.26 1.93
C THR A 181 -5.22 -26.10 0.91
N VAL A 182 -4.08 -26.75 1.17
CA VAL A 182 -2.94 -26.73 0.25
C VAL A 182 -3.22 -27.56 -1.01
N GLU A 183 -3.99 -28.63 -0.89
CA GLU A 183 -4.34 -29.51 -2.00
C GLU A 183 -5.23 -28.80 -3.03
N GLU A 184 -6.23 -28.05 -2.57
CA GLU A 184 -7.07 -27.24 -3.45
C GLU A 184 -6.30 -26.06 -4.00
N ALA A 185 -5.37 -25.46 -3.23
CA ALA A 185 -4.45 -24.44 -3.73
C ALA A 185 -3.64 -24.92 -4.93
N ILE A 186 -3.09 -26.13 -4.86
CA ILE A 186 -2.36 -26.76 -5.96
C ILE A 186 -3.27 -26.98 -7.18
N HIS A 187 -4.50 -27.47 -6.97
CA HIS A 187 -5.45 -27.69 -8.06
C HIS A 187 -5.82 -26.38 -8.79
N ILE A 188 -6.07 -25.31 -8.02
CA ILE A 188 -6.32 -23.98 -8.57
C ILE A 188 -5.09 -23.48 -9.33
N ALA A 189 -3.90 -23.61 -8.75
CA ALA A 189 -2.67 -23.11 -9.35
C ALA A 189 -2.36 -23.73 -10.72
N GLN A 190 -2.69 -25.01 -10.92
CA GLN A 190 -2.57 -25.70 -12.19
C GLN A 190 -3.46 -25.12 -13.30
N GLN A 191 -4.58 -24.49 -12.94
CA GLN A 191 -5.55 -23.96 -13.90
C GLN A 191 -5.38 -22.47 -14.16
N THR A 192 -4.89 -21.72 -13.16
CA THR A 192 -4.91 -20.26 -13.18
C THR A 192 -3.53 -19.61 -13.15
N THR A 193 -2.47 -20.38 -12.89
CA THR A 193 -1.07 -19.92 -12.84
C THR A 193 -0.90 -18.64 -12.00
N PRO A 194 -1.16 -18.69 -10.68
CA PRO A 194 -1.07 -17.51 -9.82
C PRO A 194 0.36 -16.96 -9.78
N ARG A 195 0.49 -15.64 -9.73
CA ARG A 195 1.81 -14.97 -9.70
C ARG A 195 2.37 -14.81 -8.30
N LEU A 196 1.55 -14.96 -7.26
CA LEU A 196 1.98 -14.97 -5.87
C LEU A 196 0.97 -15.73 -5.01
N ILE A 197 1.48 -16.39 -3.96
CA ILE A 197 0.68 -17.13 -2.98
C ILE A 197 0.80 -16.42 -1.62
N LEU A 198 -0.35 -16.09 -1.01
CA LEU A 198 -0.46 -15.72 0.40
C LEU A 198 -0.95 -16.94 1.17
N VAL A 199 -0.25 -17.35 2.22
CA VAL A 199 -0.62 -18.55 2.99
C VAL A 199 -0.60 -18.28 4.48
N ASP A 200 -1.69 -18.62 5.16
CA ASP A 200 -1.74 -18.65 6.61
C ASP A 200 -0.87 -19.81 7.14
N THR A 201 0.03 -19.52 8.07
CA THR A 201 0.89 -20.54 8.70
C THR A 201 0.17 -21.35 9.77
N CYS A 202 -1.02 -20.92 10.19
CA CYS A 202 -1.83 -21.61 11.21
C CYS A 202 -2.90 -22.54 10.61
N LEU A 203 -2.85 -22.84 9.30
CA LEU A 203 -3.84 -23.68 8.62
C LEU A 203 -3.98 -25.07 9.26
N LYS A 204 -5.15 -25.34 9.85
CA LYS A 204 -5.58 -26.67 10.33
C LYS A 204 -4.52 -27.48 11.10
N ALA A 205 -3.66 -26.80 11.88
CA ALA A 205 -2.55 -27.41 12.62
C ALA A 205 -1.50 -28.15 11.76
N VAL A 206 -1.42 -27.85 10.46
CA VAL A 206 -0.33 -28.29 9.59
C VAL A 206 0.89 -27.41 9.83
N SER A 207 2.10 -27.99 9.85
CA SER A 207 3.30 -27.19 10.04
C SER A 207 3.58 -26.29 8.82
N SER A 208 4.05 -25.08 9.08
CA SER A 208 4.48 -24.12 8.03
C SER A 208 5.53 -24.73 7.09
N GLN A 209 6.39 -25.61 7.63
CA GLN A 209 7.34 -26.40 6.85
C GLN A 209 6.66 -27.31 5.83
N MET A 210 5.68 -28.11 6.26
CA MET A 210 4.99 -29.04 5.37
C MET A 210 4.17 -28.31 4.30
N ILE A 211 3.54 -27.19 4.67
CA ILE A 211 2.84 -26.30 3.72
C ILE A 211 3.80 -25.83 2.63
N PHE A 212 4.94 -25.27 3.02
CA PHE A 212 5.92 -24.74 2.08
C PHE A 212 6.49 -25.82 1.18
N GLU A 213 6.96 -26.94 1.75
CA GLU A 213 7.50 -28.07 0.98
C GLU A 213 6.49 -28.59 -0.04
N ARG A 214 5.21 -28.71 0.35
CA ARG A 214 4.16 -29.22 -0.54
C ARG A 214 3.89 -28.29 -1.72
N LEU A 215 3.88 -26.97 -1.47
CA LEU A 215 3.74 -25.96 -2.53
C LEU A 215 5.00 -25.91 -3.41
N GLN A 216 6.19 -26.07 -2.85
CA GLN A 216 7.44 -26.02 -3.62
C GLN A 216 7.66 -27.26 -4.50
N GLN A 217 7.20 -28.43 -4.06
CA GLN A 217 7.31 -29.69 -4.82
C GLN A 217 6.36 -29.79 -6.03
N ASN A 218 5.48 -28.82 -6.24
CA ASN A 218 4.55 -28.82 -7.37
C ASN A 218 4.97 -27.81 -8.44
N ASP A 219 5.07 -28.25 -9.69
CA ASP A 219 5.54 -27.41 -10.81
C ASP A 219 4.72 -26.12 -11.03
N SER A 220 3.43 -26.12 -10.64
CA SER A 220 2.54 -24.97 -10.80
C SER A 220 2.67 -23.94 -9.69
N THR A 221 3.31 -24.28 -8.57
CA THR A 221 3.49 -23.39 -7.41
C THR A 221 4.94 -23.20 -6.99
N GLY A 222 5.87 -24.05 -7.40
CA GLY A 222 7.28 -24.02 -6.98
C GLY A 222 8.06 -22.79 -7.46
N ASN A 223 7.69 -22.21 -8.60
CA ASN A 223 8.29 -20.97 -9.09
C ASN A 223 7.54 -19.71 -8.64
N CYS A 224 6.53 -19.85 -7.80
CA CYS A 224 5.70 -18.76 -7.34
C CYS A 224 6.23 -18.21 -6.00
N PRO A 225 6.39 -16.89 -5.83
CA PRO A 225 6.72 -16.32 -4.52
C PRO A 225 5.60 -16.60 -3.52
N ILE A 226 5.97 -17.12 -2.36
CA ILE A 226 5.06 -17.43 -1.25
C ILE A 226 5.32 -16.45 -0.11
N ILE A 227 4.30 -15.72 0.33
CA ILE A 227 4.34 -14.87 1.52
C ILE A 227 3.54 -15.55 2.63
N ALA A 228 4.21 -15.78 3.77
CA ALA A 228 3.58 -16.32 4.96
C ALA A 228 2.77 -15.24 5.69
N LEU A 229 1.56 -15.56 6.11
CA LEU A 229 0.73 -14.77 7.02
C LEU A 229 0.72 -15.49 8.37
N THR A 230 1.28 -14.90 9.41
CA THR A 230 1.51 -15.59 10.70
C THR A 230 0.89 -14.85 11.88
N ALA A 231 0.25 -15.59 12.79
CA ALA A 231 -0.15 -15.06 14.10
C ALA A 231 1.00 -15.06 15.12
N ASN A 232 2.06 -15.85 14.88
CA ASN A 232 3.26 -15.88 15.70
C ASN A 232 4.27 -14.85 15.16
N THR A 233 4.55 -13.82 15.95
CA THR A 233 5.39 -12.67 15.56
C THR A 233 6.74 -12.65 16.27
N THR A 234 7.19 -13.79 16.80
CA THR A 234 8.54 -13.86 17.39
C THR A 234 9.59 -13.74 16.29
N ALA A 235 10.72 -13.12 16.63
CA ALA A 235 11.83 -12.95 15.68
C ALA A 235 12.39 -14.32 15.22
N GLU A 236 12.32 -15.32 16.10
CA GLU A 236 12.74 -16.69 15.82
C GLU A 236 11.87 -17.37 14.75
N GLU A 237 10.54 -17.20 14.83
CA GLU A 237 9.60 -17.75 13.85
C GLU A 237 9.74 -17.05 12.50
N GLU A 238 9.80 -15.71 12.50
CA GLU A 238 10.02 -14.94 11.27
C GLU A 238 11.33 -15.37 10.58
N ALA A 239 12.43 -15.48 11.32
CA ALA A 239 13.70 -15.94 10.80
C ALA A 239 13.66 -17.41 10.34
N PHE A 240 12.87 -18.27 10.98
CA PHE A 240 12.67 -19.65 10.54
C PHE A 240 11.95 -19.71 9.18
N LEU A 241 10.81 -19.04 9.04
CA LEU A 241 10.03 -19.01 7.80
C LEU A 241 10.85 -18.43 6.62
N LEU A 242 11.59 -17.34 6.85
CA LEU A 242 12.45 -16.76 5.82
C LEU A 242 13.59 -17.71 5.41
N ARG A 243 14.21 -18.43 6.36
CA ARG A 243 15.26 -19.41 6.05
C ARG A 243 14.73 -20.63 5.31
N LEU A 244 13.48 -21.01 5.59
CA LEU A 244 12.83 -22.12 4.88
C LEU A 244 12.63 -21.80 3.39
N GLY A 245 12.50 -20.52 3.03
CA GLY A 245 12.42 -20.06 1.65
C GLY A 245 11.16 -19.26 1.33
N PHE A 246 10.30 -18.95 2.31
CA PHE A 246 9.24 -17.97 2.11
C PHE A 246 9.86 -16.66 1.63
N PHE A 247 9.22 -16.03 0.63
CA PHE A 247 9.70 -14.77 0.10
C PHE A 247 9.63 -13.65 1.13
N ASP A 248 8.56 -13.64 1.92
CA ASP A 248 8.36 -12.69 3.00
C ASP A 248 7.38 -13.23 4.05
N VAL A 249 7.33 -12.58 5.21
CA VAL A 249 6.50 -12.98 6.37
C VAL A 249 5.76 -11.78 6.93
N ILE A 250 4.43 -11.83 6.96
CA ILE A 250 3.57 -10.75 7.46
C ILE A 250 2.83 -11.21 8.71
N ALA A 251 3.03 -10.46 9.79
CA ALA A 251 2.29 -10.65 11.04
C ALA A 251 0.81 -10.30 10.90
N LYS A 252 -0.06 -11.13 11.47
CA LYS A 252 -1.47 -10.82 11.77
C LYS A 252 -1.54 -10.07 13.11
N PRO A 253 -2.43 -9.07 13.29
CA PRO A 253 -3.44 -8.58 12.35
C PRO A 253 -2.82 -7.83 11.16
N LEU A 254 -3.42 -7.99 9.98
CA LEU A 254 -2.85 -7.48 8.73
C LEU A 254 -3.00 -5.97 8.59
N ASN A 255 -1.89 -5.30 8.34
CA ASN A 255 -1.88 -3.94 7.80
C ASN A 255 -1.91 -4.01 6.27
N TYR A 256 -3.00 -3.59 5.63
CA TYR A 256 -3.20 -3.76 4.19
C TYR A 256 -2.23 -2.92 3.34
N THR A 257 -1.81 -1.76 3.84
CA THR A 257 -0.77 -0.96 3.19
C THR A 257 0.57 -1.71 3.16
N ARG A 258 0.94 -2.35 4.27
CA ARG A 258 2.15 -3.19 4.36
C ARG A 258 2.03 -4.45 3.49
N LEU A 259 0.86 -5.10 3.50
CA LEU A 259 0.57 -6.26 2.65
C LEU A 259 0.73 -5.90 1.18
N GLN A 260 0.12 -4.81 0.74
CA GLN A 260 0.20 -4.35 -0.64
C GLN A 260 1.65 -4.08 -1.05
N ALA A 261 2.41 -3.32 -0.26
CA ALA A 261 3.80 -3.00 -0.59
C ALA A 261 4.69 -4.26 -0.71
N ARG A 262 4.42 -5.28 0.11
CA ARG A 262 5.17 -6.55 0.07
C ARG A 262 4.79 -7.42 -1.13
N ILE A 263 3.52 -7.44 -1.51
CA ILE A 263 3.06 -8.09 -2.75
C ILE A 263 3.71 -7.42 -3.96
N GLU A 264 3.65 -6.09 -4.06
CA GLU A 264 4.24 -5.33 -5.17
C GLU A 264 5.75 -5.58 -5.26
N ARG A 265 6.46 -5.55 -4.13
CA ARG A 265 7.89 -5.87 -4.05
C ARG A 265 8.18 -7.30 -4.54
N ALA A 266 7.37 -8.28 -4.13
CA ALA A 266 7.53 -9.67 -4.54
C ALA A 266 7.35 -9.86 -6.05
N LEU A 267 6.27 -9.31 -6.59
CA LEU A 267 5.96 -9.39 -8.03
C LEU A 267 7.00 -8.64 -8.87
N HIS A 268 7.51 -7.51 -8.39
CA HIS A 268 8.58 -6.78 -9.05
C HIS A 268 9.87 -7.61 -9.07
N PHE A 269 10.28 -8.17 -7.93
CA PHE A 269 11.50 -8.98 -7.84
C PHE A 269 11.44 -10.24 -8.72
N TYR A 270 10.35 -11.00 -8.66
CA TYR A 270 10.24 -12.29 -9.36
C TYR A 270 10.07 -12.16 -10.88
N TYR A 271 9.50 -11.05 -11.35
CA TYR A 271 9.06 -10.98 -12.75
C TYR A 271 9.55 -9.75 -13.52
N HIS A 272 10.15 -8.76 -12.86
CA HIS A 272 10.58 -7.50 -13.49
C HIS A 272 12.07 -7.18 -13.25
N GLY A 273 12.84 -8.09 -12.64
CA GLY A 273 14.30 -8.16 -12.82
C GLY A 273 15.18 -7.26 -11.94
N ALA A 274 14.66 -6.53 -10.95
CA ALA A 274 15.53 -5.86 -9.96
C ALA A 274 15.74 -6.75 -8.73
N ALA A 275 16.96 -7.25 -8.53
CA ALA A 275 17.35 -8.02 -7.35
C ALA A 275 17.03 -7.26 -6.05
N PRO A 276 16.66 -7.94 -4.95
CA PRO A 276 16.41 -7.28 -3.68
C PRO A 276 17.79 -6.90 -3.09
N PRO A 277 17.87 -5.92 -2.19
CA PRO A 277 19.11 -5.64 -1.46
C PRO A 277 19.59 -6.79 -0.54
N TYR A 278 18.86 -7.91 -0.49
CA TYR A 278 19.28 -9.13 0.20
C TYR A 278 19.51 -10.24 -0.82
N ALA A 279 20.78 -10.44 -1.17
CA ALA A 279 21.23 -11.68 -1.81
C ALA A 279 21.14 -12.82 -0.77
N HIS A 280 20.48 -13.92 -1.12
CA HIS A 280 20.51 -15.14 -0.31
C HIS A 280 21.95 -15.70 -0.27
N PRO A 281 22.47 -16.15 0.88
CA PRO A 281 23.86 -16.62 0.98
C PRO A 281 24.15 -17.99 0.36
N PHE A 282 23.18 -18.68 -0.27
CA PHE A 282 23.32 -20.11 -0.60
C PHE A 282 22.96 -20.48 -2.04
N GLN A 283 23.29 -19.62 -3.01
CA GLN A 283 23.40 -20.04 -4.41
C GLN A 283 24.87 -20.01 -4.87
N ASN A 284 25.64 -20.97 -4.36
CA ASN A 284 26.75 -21.65 -5.05
C ASN A 284 27.50 -22.49 -4.02
N ASP A 285 27.28 -23.82 -4.03
CA ASP A 285 28.30 -24.84 -3.70
C ASP A 285 27.74 -26.27 -3.87
N ALA A 286 27.09 -26.55 -5.01
CA ALA A 286 26.66 -27.92 -5.33
C ALA A 286 26.94 -28.35 -6.79
N ALA A 287 27.72 -27.58 -7.55
CA ALA A 287 27.97 -27.87 -8.97
C ALA A 287 29.44 -28.15 -9.36
N HIS A 288 30.40 -28.25 -8.43
CA HIS A 288 31.81 -28.45 -8.80
C HIS A 288 32.59 -29.55 -8.06
N ALA A 289 31.91 -30.57 -7.51
CA ALA A 289 32.60 -31.70 -6.87
C ALA A 289 32.14 -33.08 -7.39
N LEU A 290 32.02 -33.28 -8.71
CA LEU A 290 31.92 -34.61 -9.34
C LEU A 290 32.61 -34.67 -10.73
N ALA A 291 33.73 -33.98 -10.91
CA ALA A 291 34.65 -34.23 -12.01
C ALA A 291 36.07 -33.80 -11.62
N GLY A 292 36.86 -34.76 -11.13
CA GLY A 292 38.24 -34.58 -10.70
C GLY A 292 38.71 -35.71 -9.82
#